data_AF-A0A2T7LDS9-F1
#
_entry.id   AF-A0A2T7LDS9-F1
#
_cell.length_a   1.000
_cell.length_b   1.000
_cell.length_c   1.000
_cell.angle_alpha   90.00
_cell.angle_beta   90.00
_cell.angle_gamma   90.00
#
_symmetry.space_group_name_H-M   'P 1'
#
loop_
_entity.id
_entity.type
_entity.pdbx_description
1 polymer ?
#
loop_
_entity_poly.entity_id
_entity_poly.type
_entity_poly.pdbx_seq_one_letter_code
_entity_poly.pdbx_strand_id
1 'polypeptide(L)'
;MRRVCLTLPTHRACTGTIAAIAEEATYGAREFGVEVHLLILDSSPAPVLAEHRQTVAELVASPGVTVHHLDEDEQRAFLREVLDRSVGASASASADRLLELMLPSRVSYGACTNRAFLIAQALGCTSVHRRDSDSRYQYVDGEPVFPLHQELTSLGQRADDVRKSATRSKLPPGSADRRVAVAGGSFVGEMSVDVAEIRDLDPDTYGELVGLSLPEGYPEIWRKHLIDASFRGAGTASFDGDRTALAPISPTQVDMCNIGFDHELYSRVPLPPAPDTIGTDYFLLHLAHNAQLPGLRHNRHIVNFHTEERRTDAGFLAYQVRFTKFLLATAYLNTVYARTTAAGEALLDTEGHIKASVVAGFVRDSVDLDRTEPVHRLDVIEGAYRRLGGRYTTVADTLADRRPRLLDEARDDMADFALLMDHWEALTGASAEAGLAVTG
;
A
#
# COMPACT_ATOMS: atom_id res chain seq x y z
N MET A 1 -18.13 2.98 20.61
CA MET A 1 -18.37 3.23 19.17
C MET A 1 -17.12 2.80 18.42
N ARG A 2 -17.24 2.13 17.26
CA ARG A 2 -16.07 1.71 16.47
C ARG A 2 -15.42 2.94 15.85
N ARG A 3 -14.12 3.13 16.04
CA ARG A 3 -13.33 4.17 15.37
C ARG A 3 -12.64 3.60 14.15
N VAL A 4 -12.64 4.33 13.05
CA VAL A 4 -11.98 3.95 11.80
C VAL A 4 -11.25 5.14 11.21
N CYS A 5 -10.14 4.87 10.54
CA CYS A 5 -9.33 5.90 9.92
C CYS A 5 -9.48 5.79 8.40
N LEU A 6 -10.01 6.82 7.75
CA LEU A 6 -10.05 6.95 6.30
C LEU A 6 -8.92 7.88 5.89
N THR A 7 -7.94 7.38 5.15
CA THR A 7 -6.63 8.01 5.00
C THR A 7 -6.35 8.44 3.56
N LEU A 8 -5.77 9.62 3.43
CA LEU A 8 -5.34 10.22 2.17
C LEU A 8 -3.90 10.73 2.31
N PRO A 9 -2.90 9.90 1.93
CA PRO A 9 -1.53 10.37 1.76
C PRO A 9 -1.41 11.22 0.48
N THR A 10 -0.75 12.38 0.57
CA THR A 10 -0.48 13.22 -0.60
C THR A 10 0.86 13.97 -0.53
N HIS A 11 1.39 14.30 -1.69
CA HIS A 11 2.58 15.15 -1.89
C HIS A 11 2.39 16.10 -3.09
N ARG A 12 1.15 16.25 -3.55
CA ARG A 12 0.76 16.93 -4.79
C ARG A 12 -0.67 17.46 -4.68
N ALA A 13 -1.05 18.36 -5.57
CA ALA A 13 -2.38 18.96 -5.57
C ALA A 13 -3.49 17.92 -5.75
N CYS A 14 -4.47 17.91 -4.84
CA CYS A 14 -5.59 16.97 -4.86
C CYS A 14 -6.85 17.50 -4.13
N THR A 15 -7.15 18.80 -4.21
CA THR A 15 -8.31 19.43 -3.55
C THR A 15 -9.64 18.73 -3.87
N GLY A 16 -9.85 18.31 -5.12
CA GLY A 16 -11.03 17.53 -5.50
C GLY A 16 -11.14 16.19 -4.78
N THR A 17 -10.01 15.49 -4.57
CA THR A 17 -9.97 14.23 -3.83
C THR A 17 -10.21 14.44 -2.34
N ILE A 18 -9.72 15.55 -1.76
CA ILE A 18 -9.99 15.95 -0.37
C ILE A 18 -11.50 16.12 -0.14
N ALA A 19 -12.19 16.82 -1.05
CA ALA A 19 -13.64 16.97 -0.97
C ALA A 19 -14.36 15.61 -1.10
N ALA A 20 -13.98 14.80 -2.09
CA ALA A 20 -14.61 13.50 -2.34
C ALA A 20 -14.45 12.53 -1.16
N ILE A 21 -13.27 12.46 -0.54
CA ILE A 21 -13.05 11.56 0.60
C ILE A 21 -13.77 12.04 1.87
N ALA A 22 -14.02 13.34 2.02
CA ALA A 22 -14.85 13.89 3.09
C ALA A 22 -16.32 13.48 2.94
N GLU A 23 -16.82 13.37 1.70
CA GLU A 23 -18.14 12.80 1.41
C GLU A 23 -18.19 11.30 1.77
N GLU A 24 -17.15 10.53 1.44
CA GLU A 24 -17.03 9.12 1.83
C GLU A 24 -17.00 8.95 3.36
N ALA A 25 -16.27 9.82 4.08
CA ALA A 25 -16.24 9.82 5.54
C ALA A 25 -17.62 10.11 6.15
N THR A 26 -18.32 11.11 5.62
CA THR A 26 -19.68 11.49 6.02
C THR A 26 -20.66 10.33 5.79
N TYR A 27 -20.54 9.67 4.64
CA TYR A 27 -21.31 8.48 4.32
C TYR A 27 -21.04 7.36 5.33
N GLY A 28 -19.78 7.05 5.62
CA GLY A 28 -19.37 6.01 6.56
C GLY A 28 -19.93 6.24 7.97
N ALA A 29 -19.79 7.46 8.49
CA ALA A 29 -20.28 7.83 9.82
C ALA A 29 -21.81 7.68 9.91
N ARG A 30 -22.54 8.17 8.91
CA ARG A 30 -24.02 8.13 8.87
C ARG A 30 -24.56 6.71 8.70
N GLU A 31 -24.03 5.96 7.74
CA GLU A 31 -24.57 4.65 7.35
C GLU A 31 -24.24 3.57 8.38
N PHE A 32 -23.05 3.61 8.97
CA PHE A 32 -22.55 2.55 9.86
C PHE A 32 -22.51 2.94 11.33
N GLY A 33 -22.79 4.21 11.68
CA GLY A 33 -22.74 4.69 13.06
C GLY A 33 -21.34 4.57 13.68
N VAL A 34 -20.29 4.73 12.86
CA VAL A 34 -18.88 4.69 13.29
C VAL A 34 -18.33 6.10 13.47
N GLU A 35 -17.25 6.24 14.25
CA GLU A 35 -16.44 7.45 14.28
C GLU A 35 -15.42 7.37 13.14
N VAL A 36 -15.50 8.27 12.17
CA VAL A 36 -14.53 8.33 11.06
C VAL A 36 -13.53 9.43 11.35
N HIS A 37 -12.26 9.04 11.50
CA HIS A 37 -11.13 9.96 11.45
C HIS A 37 -10.66 10.07 10.00
N LEU A 38 -10.98 11.18 9.34
CA LEU A 38 -10.42 11.49 8.03
C LEU A 38 -8.98 12.00 8.23
N LEU A 39 -8.00 11.20 7.87
CA LEU A 39 -6.58 11.48 8.08
C LEU A 39 -5.89 11.85 6.76
N ILE A 40 -5.56 13.12 6.58
CA ILE A 40 -4.84 13.65 5.43
C ILE A 40 -3.37 13.83 5.84
N LEU A 41 -2.48 13.05 5.24
CA LEU A 41 -1.03 13.15 5.48
C LEU A 41 -0.39 13.89 4.30
N ASP A 42 -0.03 15.15 4.53
CA ASP A 42 0.34 16.08 3.47
C ASP A 42 1.83 16.42 3.50
N SER A 43 2.58 15.87 2.55
CA SER A 43 4.00 16.19 2.29
C SER A 43 4.15 17.10 1.06
N SER A 44 3.11 17.88 0.69
CA SER A 44 3.14 18.74 -0.49
C SER A 44 3.94 20.03 -0.25
N PRO A 45 4.49 20.65 -1.30
CA PRO A 45 5.12 21.97 -1.19
C PRO A 45 4.16 23.04 -0.66
N ALA A 46 4.71 24.09 -0.01
CA ALA A 46 3.94 25.11 0.69
C ALA A 46 2.75 25.73 -0.08
N PRO A 47 2.83 26.05 -1.38
CA PRO A 47 1.67 26.57 -2.12
C PRO A 47 0.51 25.57 -2.19
N VAL A 48 0.81 24.30 -2.45
CA VAL A 48 -0.17 23.22 -2.53
C VAL A 48 -0.77 22.93 -1.16
N LEU A 49 0.07 22.89 -0.11
CA LEU A 49 -0.37 22.71 1.27
C LEU A 49 -1.36 23.82 1.70
N ALA A 50 -1.12 25.06 1.30
CA ALA A 50 -2.02 26.18 1.61
C ALA A 50 -3.40 26.00 0.95
N GLU A 51 -3.45 25.57 -0.31
CA GLU A 51 -4.70 25.26 -1.01
C GLU A 51 -5.46 24.09 -0.37
N HIS A 52 -4.73 23.04 0.05
CA HIS A 52 -5.32 21.93 0.79
C HIS A 52 -5.89 22.39 2.14
N ARG A 53 -5.18 23.22 2.90
CA ARG A 53 -5.66 23.78 4.17
C ARG A 53 -6.93 24.59 3.99
N GLN A 54 -6.99 25.42 2.94
CA GLN A 54 -8.21 26.15 2.59
C GLN A 54 -9.37 25.20 2.29
N THR A 55 -9.11 24.18 1.46
CA THR A 55 -10.13 23.18 1.09
C THR A 55 -10.66 22.44 2.33
N VAL A 56 -9.77 22.03 3.25
CA VAL A 56 -10.14 21.38 4.51
C VAL A 56 -10.96 22.30 5.41
N ALA A 57 -10.61 23.58 5.50
CA ALA A 57 -11.34 24.57 6.29
C ALA A 57 -12.75 24.87 5.71
N GLU A 58 -12.94 24.67 4.41
CA GLU A 58 -14.23 24.85 3.72
C GLU A 58 -15.12 23.59 3.77
N LEU A 59 -14.62 22.46 4.28
CA LEU A 59 -15.42 21.24 4.42
C LEU A 59 -16.60 21.44 5.38
N VAL A 60 -17.75 20.89 5.00
CA VAL A 60 -18.93 20.90 5.87
C VAL A 60 -18.73 19.93 7.02
N ALA A 61 -18.80 20.43 8.25
CA ALA A 61 -18.73 19.60 9.45
C ALA A 61 -19.87 18.56 9.46
N SER A 62 -19.53 17.29 9.69
CA SER A 62 -20.48 16.19 9.77
C SER A 62 -20.40 15.49 11.13
N PRO A 63 -21.54 15.19 11.79
CA PRO A 63 -21.55 14.36 12.99
C PRO A 63 -20.81 13.02 12.76
N GLY A 64 -19.96 12.64 13.72
CA GLY A 64 -19.19 11.40 13.66
C GLY A 64 -17.97 11.43 12.74
N VAL A 65 -17.64 12.59 12.13
CA VAL A 65 -16.43 12.78 11.32
C VAL A 65 -15.49 13.78 11.99
N THR A 66 -14.22 13.40 12.16
CA THR A 66 -13.15 14.29 12.63
C THR A 66 -12.06 14.33 11.56
N VAL A 67 -11.75 15.53 11.06
CA VAL A 67 -10.72 15.73 10.03
C VAL A 67 -9.39 16.08 10.68
N HIS A 68 -8.35 15.33 10.35
CA HIS A 68 -6.96 15.56 10.75
C HIS A 68 -6.15 15.85 9.49
N HIS A 69 -5.73 17.10 9.29
CA HIS A 69 -4.83 17.49 8.22
C HIS A 69 -3.46 17.78 8.80
N LEU A 70 -2.52 16.84 8.62
CA LEU A 70 -1.20 16.92 9.20
C LEU A 70 -0.18 17.22 8.09
N ASP A 71 0.51 18.35 8.21
CA ASP A 71 1.68 18.63 7.39
C ASP A 71 2.88 17.77 7.83
N GLU A 72 3.98 17.88 7.10
CA GLU A 72 5.17 17.08 7.39
C GLU A 72 5.81 17.40 8.75
N ASP A 73 5.74 18.64 9.23
CA ASP A 73 6.30 19.04 10.52
C ASP A 73 5.48 18.47 11.68
N GLU A 74 4.15 18.50 11.55
CA GLU A 74 3.23 17.88 12.50
C GLU A 74 3.42 16.35 12.54
N GLN A 75 3.56 15.71 11.38
CA GLN A 75 3.88 14.28 11.29
C GLN A 75 5.23 13.96 11.93
N ARG A 76 6.26 14.78 11.68
CA ARG A 76 7.60 14.61 12.29
C ARG A 76 7.55 14.77 13.81
N ALA A 77 6.81 15.75 14.31
CA ALA A 77 6.65 15.98 15.75
C ALA A 77 6.00 14.78 16.43
N PHE A 78 4.91 14.25 15.87
CA PHE A 78 4.26 13.05 16.34
C PHE A 78 5.22 11.84 16.35
N LEU A 79 5.92 11.59 15.24
CA LEU A 79 6.85 10.45 15.15
C LEU A 79 7.97 10.56 16.17
N ARG A 80 8.51 11.76 16.43
CA ARG A 80 9.53 11.96 17.47
C ARG A 80 9.02 11.60 18.85
N GLU A 81 7.80 12.00 19.20
CA GLU A 81 7.20 11.61 20.48
C GLU A 81 7.07 10.09 20.61
N VAL A 82 6.60 9.41 19.56
CA VAL A 82 6.48 7.94 19.54
C VAL A 82 7.85 7.27 19.65
N LEU A 83 8.86 7.79 18.96
CA LEU A 83 10.23 7.28 19.00
C LEU A 83 10.86 7.45 20.38
N ASP A 84 10.74 8.63 20.98
CA ASP A 84 11.28 8.91 22.31
C ASP A 84 10.70 7.96 23.38
N ARG A 85 9.42 7.58 23.23
CA ARG A 85 8.76 6.61 24.11
C ARG A 85 9.16 5.16 23.83
N SER A 86 9.29 4.77 22.56
CA SER A 86 9.51 3.37 22.16
C SER A 86 10.96 2.90 22.32
N VAL A 87 11.95 3.71 21.92
CA VAL A 87 13.38 3.34 22.00
C VAL A 87 14.11 4.01 23.17
N GLY A 88 13.47 5.00 23.80
CA GLY A 88 14.03 5.79 24.90
C GLY A 88 14.90 6.95 24.42
N ALA A 89 14.81 8.09 25.12
CA ALA A 89 15.51 9.34 24.77
C ALA A 89 17.04 9.24 24.72
N SER A 90 17.65 8.20 25.29
CA SER A 90 19.10 7.94 25.23
C SER A 90 19.56 7.23 23.95
N ALA A 91 18.64 6.73 23.12
CA ALA A 91 18.92 6.01 21.88
C ALA A 91 18.72 6.89 20.62
N SER A 92 19.22 8.13 20.66
CA SER A 92 18.96 9.15 19.62
C SER A 92 19.34 8.70 18.20
N ALA A 93 20.46 8.00 18.02
CA ALA A 93 20.88 7.51 16.71
C ALA A 93 19.91 6.48 16.11
N SER A 94 19.34 5.60 16.95
CA SER A 94 18.32 4.64 16.50
C SER A 94 17.00 5.34 16.20
N ALA A 95 16.61 6.33 17.01
CA ALA A 95 15.42 7.15 16.78
C ALA A 95 15.52 7.91 15.45
N ASP A 96 16.66 8.57 15.18
CA ASP A 96 16.88 9.29 13.92
C ASP A 96 16.83 8.34 12.71
N ARG A 97 17.39 7.13 12.83
CA ARG A 97 17.31 6.12 11.76
C ARG A 97 15.87 5.69 11.48
N LEU A 98 15.10 5.37 12.52
CA LEU A 98 13.70 4.96 12.38
C LEU A 98 12.82 6.10 11.86
N LEU A 99 13.10 7.35 12.26
CA LEU A 99 12.44 8.53 11.73
C LEU A 99 12.67 8.65 10.21
N GLU A 100 13.90 8.48 9.74
CA GLU A 100 14.22 8.52 8.30
C GLU A 100 13.51 7.40 7.52
N LEU A 101 13.29 6.23 8.13
CA LEU A 101 12.52 5.15 7.51
C LEU A 101 11.02 5.47 7.37
N MET A 102 10.45 6.22 8.30
CA MET A 102 9.02 6.58 8.30
C MET A 102 8.73 7.90 7.60
N LEU A 103 9.72 8.79 7.53
CA LEU A 103 9.62 10.10 6.91
C LEU A 103 10.84 10.39 6.02
N PRO A 104 11.10 9.56 4.99
CA PRO A 104 12.22 9.80 4.09
C PRO A 104 11.99 11.06 3.27
N SER A 105 13.09 11.74 2.89
CA SER A 105 13.06 12.89 1.98
C SER A 105 12.58 12.57 0.55
N ARG A 106 12.42 11.29 0.21
CA ARG A 106 12.04 10.78 -1.12
C ARG A 106 10.68 10.08 -1.04
N VAL A 107 9.99 9.97 -2.18
CA VAL A 107 8.67 9.33 -2.24
C VAL A 107 8.73 7.89 -1.74
N SER A 108 7.86 7.54 -0.80
CA SER A 108 7.74 6.20 -0.25
C SER A 108 6.28 5.88 0.08
N TYR A 109 5.71 4.90 -0.63
CA TYR A 109 4.35 4.43 -0.41
C TYR A 109 4.22 3.61 0.89
N GLY A 110 5.26 2.83 1.23
CA GLY A 110 5.29 2.09 2.48
C GLY A 110 5.41 3.01 3.70
N ALA A 111 6.32 4.00 3.67
CA ALA A 111 6.53 4.90 4.79
C ALA A 111 5.31 5.80 5.07
N CYS A 112 4.64 6.33 4.03
CA CYS A 112 3.40 7.10 4.24
C CYS A 112 2.27 6.24 4.82
N THR A 113 2.15 4.98 4.39
CA THR A 113 1.15 4.06 4.94
C THR A 113 1.50 3.66 6.38
N ASN A 114 2.78 3.45 6.70
CA ASN A 114 3.24 3.19 8.07
C ASN A 114 2.92 4.36 9.02
N ARG A 115 3.11 5.61 8.56
CA ARG A 115 2.68 6.81 9.32
C ARG A 115 1.18 6.77 9.60
N ALA A 116 0.37 6.44 8.59
CA ALA A 116 -1.07 6.29 8.77
C ALA A 116 -1.43 5.19 9.78
N PHE A 117 -0.72 4.06 9.79
CA PHE A 117 -0.91 2.99 10.77
C PHE A 117 -0.60 3.43 12.21
N LEU A 118 0.51 4.14 12.43
CA LEU A 118 0.84 4.64 13.77
C LEU A 118 -0.18 5.68 14.25
N ILE A 119 -0.53 6.66 13.42
CA ILE A 119 -1.51 7.67 13.80
C ILE A 119 -2.89 7.02 14.05
N ALA A 120 -3.25 6.00 13.27
CA ALA A 120 -4.47 5.22 13.53
C ALA A 120 -4.44 4.49 14.88
N GLN A 121 -3.29 3.94 15.30
CA GLN A 121 -3.13 3.40 16.66
C GLN A 121 -3.32 4.48 17.72
N ALA A 122 -2.76 5.67 17.52
CA ALA A 122 -2.89 6.80 18.43
C ALA A 122 -4.34 7.31 18.57
N LEU A 123 -5.14 7.20 17.50
CA LEU A 123 -6.56 7.55 17.50
C LEU A 123 -7.46 6.43 18.06
N GLY A 124 -6.91 5.23 18.29
CA GLY A 124 -7.68 4.04 18.68
C GLY A 124 -8.57 3.51 17.54
N CYS A 125 -8.15 3.72 16.28
CA CYS A 125 -8.82 3.18 15.10
C CYS A 125 -8.71 1.64 15.09
N THR A 126 -9.80 0.98 14.72
CA THR A 126 -9.88 -0.49 14.56
C THR A 126 -9.61 -0.93 13.12
N SER A 127 -9.62 0.02 12.19
CA SER A 127 -9.25 -0.21 10.79
C SER A 127 -8.70 1.06 10.15
N VAL A 128 -7.85 0.86 9.14
CA VAL A 128 -7.31 1.91 8.26
C VAL A 128 -7.76 1.64 6.85
N HIS A 129 -8.34 2.64 6.20
CA HIS A 129 -8.89 2.60 4.85
C HIS A 129 -8.13 3.62 4.00
N ARG A 130 -7.36 3.19 3.00
CA ARG A 130 -6.52 4.07 2.17
C ARG A 130 -7.20 4.40 0.85
N ARG A 131 -7.07 5.66 0.45
CA ARG A 131 -7.32 6.17 -0.90
C ARG A 131 -6.08 6.91 -1.39
N ASP A 132 -5.81 6.82 -2.70
CA ASP A 132 -4.73 7.59 -3.32
C ASP A 132 -5.25 8.90 -3.91
N SER A 133 -4.38 9.92 -3.93
CA SER A 133 -4.72 11.29 -4.34
C SER A 133 -5.05 11.45 -5.83
N ASP A 134 -4.69 10.47 -6.66
CA ASP A 134 -4.91 10.39 -8.11
C ASP A 134 -6.05 9.43 -8.48
N SER A 135 -7.10 9.43 -7.64
CA SER A 135 -8.30 8.63 -7.85
C SER A 135 -9.60 9.43 -7.67
N ARG A 136 -10.68 8.92 -8.26
CA ARG A 136 -12.05 9.42 -8.06
C ARG A 136 -13.02 8.25 -7.96
N TYR A 137 -14.23 8.48 -7.46
CA TYR A 137 -15.25 7.42 -7.41
C TYR A 137 -15.93 7.21 -8.76
N GLN A 138 -16.46 5.99 -8.93
CA GLN A 138 -17.49 5.74 -9.94
C GLN A 138 -18.82 6.34 -9.47
N TYR A 139 -19.73 6.61 -10.40
CA TYR A 139 -21.05 7.17 -10.10
C TYR A 139 -22.15 6.29 -10.71
N VAL A 140 -23.24 6.13 -9.97
CA VAL A 140 -24.48 5.52 -10.45
C VAL A 140 -25.63 6.43 -10.07
N ASP A 141 -26.47 6.77 -11.05
CA ASP A 141 -27.61 7.69 -10.88
C ASP A 141 -27.24 9.03 -10.22
N GLY A 142 -26.02 9.52 -10.48
CA GLY A 142 -25.49 10.78 -9.93
C GLY A 142 -24.86 10.64 -8.54
N GLU A 143 -24.93 9.48 -7.91
CA GLU A 143 -24.39 9.23 -6.58
C GLU A 143 -23.03 8.51 -6.64
N PRO A 144 -22.05 8.89 -5.81
CA PRO A 144 -20.75 8.23 -5.75
C PRO A 144 -20.85 6.81 -5.15
N VAL A 145 -20.11 5.89 -5.74
CA VAL A 145 -19.98 4.50 -5.28
C VAL A 145 -18.80 4.40 -4.32
N PHE A 146 -19.07 4.59 -3.03
CA PHE A 146 -18.03 4.56 -2.00
C PHE A 146 -17.54 3.14 -1.68
N PRO A 147 -16.23 2.85 -1.83
CA PRO A 147 -15.67 1.57 -1.42
C PRO A 147 -15.78 1.28 0.08
N LEU A 148 -15.72 2.32 0.92
CA LEU A 148 -15.82 2.23 2.38
C LEU A 148 -17.08 1.49 2.83
N HIS A 149 -18.15 1.51 2.03
CA HIS A 149 -19.35 0.71 2.27
C HIS A 149 -19.01 -0.78 2.49
N GLN A 150 -18.34 -1.41 1.52
CA GLN A 150 -18.05 -2.85 1.59
C GLN A 150 -16.95 -3.15 2.61
N GLU A 151 -16.01 -2.22 2.77
CA GLU A 151 -14.95 -2.33 3.76
C GLU A 151 -15.53 -2.32 5.19
N LEU A 152 -16.40 -1.37 5.55
CA LEU A 152 -17.00 -1.30 6.89
C LEU A 152 -17.99 -2.42 7.18
N THR A 153 -18.71 -2.92 6.16
CA THR A 153 -19.61 -4.08 6.32
C THR A 153 -18.87 -5.33 6.77
N SER A 154 -17.62 -5.52 6.34
CA SER A 154 -16.95 -6.82 6.46
C SER A 154 -15.68 -6.82 7.29
N LEU A 155 -14.88 -5.75 7.24
CA LEU A 155 -13.56 -5.71 7.87
C LEU A 155 -13.67 -5.81 9.39
N GLY A 156 -12.86 -6.69 9.98
CA GLY A 156 -12.86 -7.00 11.41
C GLY A 156 -14.01 -7.90 11.86
N GLN A 157 -15.01 -8.19 11.01
CA GLN A 157 -16.09 -9.13 11.34
C GLN A 157 -15.60 -10.58 11.24
N ARG A 158 -16.27 -11.50 11.95
CA ARG A 158 -16.02 -12.94 11.79
C ARG A 158 -16.38 -13.37 10.38
N ALA A 159 -15.51 -14.16 9.76
CA ALA A 159 -15.67 -14.58 8.37
C ALA A 159 -16.98 -15.34 8.14
N ASP A 160 -17.46 -16.13 9.10
CA ASP A 160 -18.73 -16.84 8.98
C ASP A 160 -19.96 -15.93 8.96
N ASP A 161 -19.89 -14.78 9.66
CA ASP A 161 -20.97 -13.80 9.66
C ASP A 161 -21.01 -13.06 8.31
N VAL A 162 -19.83 -12.73 7.76
CA VAL A 162 -19.69 -12.13 6.42
C VAL A 162 -20.06 -13.11 5.30
N ARG A 163 -19.83 -14.42 5.49
CA ARG A 163 -20.14 -15.46 4.50
C ARG A 163 -21.59 -15.40 4.03
N LYS A 164 -22.51 -15.02 4.91
CA LYS A 164 -23.96 -14.99 4.64
C LYS A 164 -24.38 -13.85 3.72
N SER A 165 -23.64 -12.75 3.72
CA SER A 165 -23.91 -11.56 2.88
C SER A 165 -23.00 -11.48 1.65
N ALA A 166 -21.89 -12.22 1.63
CA ALA A 166 -20.97 -12.23 0.49
C ALA A 166 -21.61 -12.88 -0.75
N THR A 167 -21.43 -12.27 -1.93
CA THR A 167 -21.94 -12.84 -3.20
C THR A 167 -21.32 -14.21 -3.49
N ARG A 168 -20.05 -14.39 -3.12
CA ARG A 168 -19.32 -15.67 -3.22
C ARG A 168 -18.42 -15.84 -2.01
N SER A 169 -18.22 -17.08 -1.58
CA SER A 169 -17.27 -17.41 -0.52
C SER A 169 -16.46 -18.66 -0.89
N LYS A 170 -15.14 -18.58 -0.67
CA LYS A 170 -14.19 -19.68 -0.80
C LYS A 170 -13.19 -19.63 0.37
N LEU A 171 -13.73 -19.69 1.57
CA LEU A 171 -12.94 -19.73 2.80
C LEU A 171 -12.22 -21.08 2.95
N PRO A 172 -10.94 -21.08 3.36
CA PRO A 172 -10.23 -22.29 3.79
C PRO A 172 -10.96 -22.99 4.95
N PRO A 173 -10.85 -24.33 5.06
CA PRO A 173 -11.30 -25.04 6.25
C PRO A 173 -10.68 -24.44 7.52
N GLY A 174 -11.47 -24.29 8.59
CA GLY A 174 -10.98 -23.75 9.86
C GLY A 174 -10.85 -22.22 9.93
N SER A 175 -11.09 -21.48 8.84
CA SER A 175 -11.01 -20.01 8.84
C SER A 175 -12.32 -19.29 9.19
N ALA A 176 -13.38 -20.03 9.55
CA ALA A 176 -14.73 -19.47 9.73
C ALA A 176 -14.83 -18.52 10.93
N ASP A 177 -14.13 -18.85 12.02
CA ASP A 177 -14.11 -18.05 13.25
C ASP A 177 -13.11 -16.90 13.22
N ARG A 178 -12.21 -16.88 12.22
CA ARG A 178 -11.22 -15.80 12.04
C ARG A 178 -11.91 -14.52 11.56
N ARG A 179 -11.30 -13.38 11.88
CA ARG A 179 -11.76 -12.07 11.40
C ARG A 179 -11.32 -11.82 9.97
N VAL A 180 -12.11 -11.03 9.23
CA VAL A 180 -11.70 -10.48 7.95
C VAL A 180 -10.59 -9.45 8.19
N ALA A 181 -9.37 -9.77 7.76
CA ALA A 181 -8.18 -8.95 8.02
C ALA A 181 -7.97 -7.83 6.99
N VAL A 182 -8.51 -8.03 5.78
CA VAL A 182 -8.35 -7.11 4.64
C VAL A 182 -9.65 -7.05 3.87
N ALA A 183 -10.06 -5.86 3.44
CA ALA A 183 -11.20 -5.67 2.54
C ALA A 183 -10.83 -4.62 1.49
N GLY A 184 -11.05 -4.88 0.21
CA GLY A 184 -10.69 -3.90 -0.80
C GLY A 184 -11.15 -4.23 -2.20
N GLY A 185 -10.94 -3.25 -3.07
CA GLY A 185 -11.20 -3.34 -4.49
C GLY A 185 -9.96 -2.96 -5.30
N SER A 186 -10.09 -3.10 -6.61
CA SER A 186 -9.13 -2.58 -7.58
C SER A 186 -9.59 -1.20 -8.09
N PHE A 187 -9.04 -0.77 -9.23
CA PHE A 187 -9.42 0.43 -9.97
C PHE A 187 -9.89 0.08 -11.39
N VAL A 188 -10.58 1.03 -12.03
CA VAL A 188 -10.81 1.08 -13.47
C VAL A 188 -10.09 2.29 -14.07
N GLY A 189 -9.78 2.25 -15.37
CA GLY A 189 -9.11 3.37 -16.06
C GLY A 189 -7.65 3.07 -16.40
N GLU A 190 -6.77 4.07 -16.22
CA GLU A 190 -5.35 3.93 -16.57
C GLU A 190 -4.65 2.90 -15.67
N MET A 191 -3.64 2.20 -16.21
CA MET A 191 -2.86 1.21 -15.44
C MET A 191 -2.19 1.85 -14.22
N SER A 192 -2.02 1.11 -13.13
CA SER A 192 -1.33 1.63 -11.94
C SER A 192 0.13 1.97 -12.24
N VAL A 193 0.77 1.16 -13.09
CA VAL A 193 2.18 1.31 -13.53
C VAL A 193 2.25 1.83 -14.97
N ASP A 194 3.23 2.69 -15.25
CA ASP A 194 3.40 3.36 -16.55
C ASP A 194 4.13 2.44 -17.55
N VAL A 195 3.44 1.36 -17.92
CA VAL A 195 3.96 0.32 -18.81
C VAL A 195 3.07 0.08 -20.02
N ALA A 196 1.99 0.86 -20.15
CA ALA A 196 1.08 0.79 -21.30
C ALA A 196 1.79 1.16 -22.61
N GLU A 197 2.61 2.22 -22.59
CA GLU A 197 3.43 2.62 -23.75
C GLU A 197 4.40 1.50 -24.17
N ILE A 198 5.05 0.83 -23.20
CA ILE A 198 5.96 -0.29 -23.48
C ILE A 198 5.22 -1.42 -24.18
N ARG A 199 4.03 -1.78 -23.70
CA ARG A 199 3.18 -2.82 -24.32
C ARG A 199 2.81 -2.46 -25.75
N ASP A 200 2.48 -1.20 -26.00
CA ASP A 200 2.02 -0.75 -27.31
C ASP A 200 3.20 -0.63 -28.31
N LEU A 201 4.41 -0.32 -27.84
CA LEU A 201 5.63 -0.27 -28.63
C LEU A 201 6.20 -1.66 -28.95
N ASP A 202 6.32 -2.52 -27.93
CA ASP A 202 6.89 -3.86 -28.05
C ASP A 202 6.28 -4.81 -26.98
N PRO A 203 5.26 -5.61 -27.36
CA PRO A 203 4.62 -6.57 -26.47
C PRO A 203 5.57 -7.62 -25.88
N ASP A 204 6.63 -7.99 -26.60
CA ASP A 204 7.60 -8.99 -26.13
C ASP A 204 8.48 -8.38 -25.03
N THR A 205 8.95 -7.14 -25.22
CA THR A 205 9.67 -6.39 -24.18
C THR A 205 8.78 -6.11 -22.96
N TYR A 206 7.51 -5.79 -23.16
CA TYR A 206 6.54 -5.70 -22.06
C TYR A 206 6.43 -7.03 -21.29
N GLY A 207 6.31 -8.14 -22.03
CA GLY A 207 6.24 -9.48 -21.45
C GLY A 207 7.48 -9.85 -20.62
N GLU A 208 8.66 -9.49 -21.11
CA GLU A 208 9.92 -9.68 -20.40
C GLU A 208 9.96 -8.86 -19.11
N LEU A 209 9.73 -7.55 -19.18
CA LEU A 209 9.80 -6.64 -18.02
C LEU A 209 8.75 -6.96 -16.95
N VAL A 210 7.48 -7.09 -17.33
CA VAL A 210 6.40 -7.42 -16.38
C VAL A 210 6.59 -8.83 -15.84
N GLY A 211 7.10 -9.76 -16.65
CA GLY A 211 7.42 -11.11 -16.23
C GLY A 211 8.42 -11.18 -15.08
N LEU A 212 9.35 -10.22 -14.95
CA LEU A 212 10.29 -10.15 -13.82
C LEU A 212 9.56 -9.95 -12.48
N SER A 213 8.37 -9.35 -12.47
CA SER A 213 7.59 -9.19 -11.23
C SER A 213 6.96 -10.49 -10.71
N LEU A 214 6.91 -11.53 -11.55
CA LEU A 214 6.27 -12.81 -11.21
C LEU A 214 7.29 -13.80 -10.64
N PRO A 215 6.90 -14.64 -9.66
CA PRO A 215 7.73 -15.75 -9.22
C PRO A 215 8.10 -16.70 -10.38
N GLU A 216 9.21 -17.41 -10.21
CA GLU A 216 9.62 -18.47 -11.14
C GLU A 216 8.70 -19.71 -11.03
N GLY A 217 8.76 -20.59 -12.03
CA GLY A 217 8.09 -21.89 -11.99
C GLY A 217 6.61 -21.92 -12.39
N TYR A 218 5.99 -20.78 -12.71
CA TYR A 218 4.65 -20.78 -13.34
C TYR A 218 4.70 -21.42 -14.72
N PRO A 219 3.74 -22.31 -15.07
CA PRO A 219 3.62 -22.79 -16.43
C PRO A 219 3.40 -21.62 -17.40
N GLU A 220 4.00 -21.69 -18.59
CA GLU A 220 4.07 -20.59 -19.56
C GLU A 220 2.70 -19.97 -19.86
N ILE A 221 1.66 -20.80 -20.05
CA ILE A 221 0.28 -20.36 -20.30
C ILE A 221 -0.25 -19.49 -19.15
N TRP A 222 0.02 -19.87 -17.90
CA TRP A 222 -0.40 -19.10 -16.73
C TRP A 222 0.43 -17.82 -16.56
N ARG A 223 1.73 -17.90 -16.84
CA ARG A 223 2.63 -16.74 -16.80
C ARG A 223 2.16 -15.64 -17.75
N LYS A 224 1.80 -15.99 -19.00
CA LYS A 224 1.26 -15.03 -19.96
C LYS A 224 -0.03 -14.36 -19.45
N HIS A 225 -0.96 -15.15 -18.91
CA HIS A 225 -2.19 -14.61 -18.34
C HIS A 225 -1.95 -13.65 -17.17
N LEU A 226 -0.99 -13.98 -16.29
CA LEU A 226 -0.61 -13.11 -15.17
C LEU A 226 0.03 -11.81 -15.65
N ILE A 227 0.90 -11.87 -16.67
CA ILE A 227 1.48 -10.68 -17.31
C ILE A 227 0.38 -9.78 -17.87
N ASP A 228 -0.56 -10.34 -18.64
CA ASP A 228 -1.66 -9.59 -19.25
C ASP A 228 -2.61 -8.95 -18.22
N ALA A 229 -2.70 -9.54 -17.01
CA ALA A 229 -3.51 -9.05 -15.91
C ALA A 229 -2.79 -8.03 -15.03
N SER A 230 -1.46 -8.09 -14.93
CA SER A 230 -0.67 -7.21 -14.07
C SER A 230 -0.91 -5.73 -14.37
N PHE A 231 -1.09 -4.95 -13.31
CA PHE A 231 -1.27 -3.49 -13.34
C PHE A 231 -2.51 -2.97 -14.08
N ARG A 232 -3.36 -3.85 -14.61
CA ARG A 232 -4.58 -3.47 -15.34
C ARG A 232 -5.76 -3.14 -14.43
N GLY A 233 -5.67 -3.56 -13.17
CA GLY A 233 -6.78 -3.50 -12.23
C GLY A 233 -8.02 -4.24 -12.73
N ALA A 234 -9.21 -3.68 -12.50
CA ALA A 234 -10.48 -4.21 -12.98
C ALA A 234 -10.82 -3.83 -14.44
N GLY A 235 -9.90 -3.19 -15.16
CA GLY A 235 -10.08 -2.80 -16.55
C GLY A 235 -10.99 -1.57 -16.71
N THR A 236 -12.08 -1.69 -17.46
CA THR A 236 -12.95 -0.56 -17.85
C THR A 236 -14.42 -0.77 -17.50
N ALA A 237 -14.74 -1.80 -16.69
CA ALA A 237 -16.11 -2.15 -16.36
C ALA A 237 -16.74 -1.10 -15.43
N SER A 238 -17.86 -0.51 -15.84
CA SER A 238 -18.67 0.36 -14.98
C SER A 238 -19.31 -0.44 -13.85
N PHE A 239 -19.46 0.17 -12.68
CA PHE A 239 -20.22 -0.39 -11.57
C PHE A 239 -21.69 -0.57 -11.95
N ASP A 240 -22.21 -1.79 -11.78
CA ASP A 240 -23.58 -2.19 -12.14
C ASP A 240 -24.32 -2.87 -10.97
N GLY A 241 -23.74 -2.82 -9.77
CA GLY A 241 -24.27 -3.44 -8.57
C GLY A 241 -23.19 -4.12 -7.74
N ASP A 242 -23.46 -4.32 -6.46
CA ASP A 242 -22.50 -4.88 -5.51
C ASP A 242 -22.20 -6.36 -5.77
N ARG A 243 -20.90 -6.67 -5.85
CA ARG A 243 -20.37 -8.02 -5.93
C ARG A 243 -19.19 -8.15 -4.98
N THR A 244 -19.27 -9.13 -4.09
CA THR A 244 -18.23 -9.41 -3.10
C THR A 244 -17.76 -10.86 -3.17
N ALA A 245 -16.49 -11.09 -2.87
CA ALA A 245 -15.90 -12.42 -2.76
C ALA A 245 -15.11 -12.53 -1.46
N LEU A 246 -15.55 -13.42 -0.58
CA LEU A 246 -14.89 -13.72 0.69
C LEU A 246 -13.94 -14.91 0.54
N ALA A 247 -12.64 -14.65 0.56
CA ALA A 247 -11.56 -15.63 0.43
C ALA A 247 -10.23 -14.97 0.87
N PRO A 248 -9.13 -15.72 1.06
CA PRO A 248 -7.80 -15.11 1.11
C PRO A 248 -7.60 -14.23 -0.13
N ILE A 249 -7.41 -12.92 0.08
CA ILE A 249 -7.35 -11.94 -1.02
C ILE A 249 -6.15 -12.24 -1.90
N SER A 250 -6.35 -12.32 -3.22
CA SER A 250 -5.22 -12.36 -4.15
C SER A 250 -4.61 -10.96 -4.25
N PRO A 251 -3.28 -10.80 -4.06
CA PRO A 251 -2.61 -9.50 -4.21
C PRO A 251 -2.71 -8.88 -5.61
N THR A 252 -3.18 -9.64 -6.61
CA THR A 252 -3.36 -9.18 -8.00
C THR A 252 -4.76 -8.65 -8.30
N GLN A 253 -5.70 -8.75 -7.35
CA GLN A 253 -7.12 -8.46 -7.57
C GLN A 253 -7.66 -7.30 -6.71
N VAL A 254 -6.77 -6.71 -5.90
CA VAL A 254 -7.04 -5.62 -4.99
C VAL A 254 -5.80 -4.72 -5.03
N ASP A 255 -6.00 -3.41 -5.04
CA ASP A 255 -4.92 -2.44 -5.16
C ASP A 255 -4.85 -1.55 -3.94
N MET A 256 -3.64 -1.12 -3.58
CA MET A 256 -3.37 -0.31 -2.37
C MET A 256 -4.08 1.05 -2.37
N CYS A 257 -4.54 1.53 -3.53
CA CYS A 257 -5.32 2.76 -3.68
C CYS A 257 -6.79 2.62 -3.23
N ASN A 258 -7.26 1.40 -2.93
CA ASN A 258 -8.67 1.10 -2.60
C ASN A 258 -8.77 -0.08 -1.63
N ILE A 259 -8.25 0.12 -0.41
CA ILE A 259 -8.02 -0.97 0.55
C ILE A 259 -8.31 -0.56 1.99
N GLY A 260 -8.79 -1.51 2.78
CA GLY A 260 -8.93 -1.46 4.22
C GLY A 260 -8.16 -2.59 4.93
N PHE A 261 -7.47 -2.26 6.02
CA PHE A 261 -6.74 -3.18 6.89
C PHE A 261 -7.30 -3.18 8.31
N ASP A 262 -7.47 -4.36 8.89
CA ASP A 262 -7.80 -4.51 10.31
C ASP A 262 -6.58 -4.19 11.19
N HIS A 263 -6.82 -3.61 12.36
CA HIS A 263 -5.77 -3.25 13.31
C HIS A 263 -4.92 -4.41 13.82
N GLU A 264 -5.44 -5.64 13.89
CA GLU A 264 -4.65 -6.81 14.25
C GLU A 264 -3.62 -7.19 13.18
N LEU A 265 -3.78 -6.69 11.95
CA LEU A 265 -2.82 -6.88 10.87
C LEU A 265 -1.80 -5.73 10.84
N TYR A 266 -2.26 -4.49 10.72
CA TYR A 266 -1.34 -3.36 10.53
C TYR A 266 -0.54 -2.98 11.79
N SER A 267 -1.01 -3.36 12.99
CA SER A 267 -0.24 -3.14 14.24
C SER A 267 0.93 -4.11 14.38
N ARG A 268 0.93 -5.23 13.65
CA ARG A 268 1.93 -6.29 13.83
C ARG A 268 3.05 -6.25 12.81
N VAL A 269 2.75 -5.82 11.59
CA VAL A 269 3.71 -5.82 10.49
C VAL A 269 3.63 -4.51 9.72
N PRO A 270 4.74 -3.76 9.58
CA PRO A 270 4.80 -2.57 8.75
C PRO A 270 4.91 -2.94 7.26
N LEU A 271 4.87 -1.92 6.41
CA LEU A 271 5.23 -2.04 5.00
C LEU A 271 6.69 -1.64 4.76
N PRO A 272 7.36 -2.19 3.72
CA PRO A 272 8.72 -1.80 3.37
C PRO A 272 8.79 -0.31 3.02
N PRO A 273 9.64 0.50 3.69
CA PRO A 273 9.81 1.90 3.34
C PRO A 273 10.28 2.10 1.89
N ALA A 274 11.33 1.38 1.46
CA ALA A 274 11.85 1.34 0.09
C ALA A 274 11.65 2.64 -0.73
N PRO A 275 12.35 3.75 -0.39
CA PRO A 275 12.15 5.03 -1.06
C PRO A 275 12.43 4.95 -2.56
N ASP A 276 11.70 5.73 -3.35
CA ASP A 276 11.69 5.65 -4.81
C ASP A 276 11.43 4.22 -5.34
N THR A 277 10.50 3.51 -4.73
CA THR A 277 10.02 2.21 -5.22
C THR A 277 8.50 2.21 -5.30
N ILE A 278 7.93 1.34 -6.13
CA ILE A 278 6.49 1.09 -6.25
C ILE A 278 6.18 -0.37 -5.91
N GLY A 279 4.93 -0.69 -5.57
CA GLY A 279 4.47 -2.07 -5.42
C GLY A 279 4.97 -2.84 -4.20
N THR A 280 6.00 -2.37 -3.50
CA THR A 280 6.48 -2.98 -2.24
C THR A 280 5.49 -2.81 -1.10
N ASP A 281 4.60 -1.81 -1.18
CA ASP A 281 3.51 -1.58 -0.24
C ASP A 281 2.39 -2.64 -0.32
N TYR A 282 2.45 -3.58 -1.28
CA TYR A 282 1.56 -4.74 -1.37
C TYR A 282 1.94 -5.87 -0.41
N PHE A 283 3.02 -5.72 0.36
CA PHE A 283 3.54 -6.77 1.25
C PHE A 283 2.49 -7.37 2.18
N LEU A 284 1.64 -6.54 2.81
CA LEU A 284 0.58 -7.01 3.71
C LEU A 284 -0.50 -7.83 2.99
N LEU A 285 -0.77 -7.55 1.71
CA LEU A 285 -1.71 -8.35 0.91
C LEU A 285 -1.14 -9.75 0.67
N HIS A 286 0.15 -9.85 0.31
CA HIS A 286 0.84 -11.13 0.17
C HIS A 286 0.88 -11.89 1.49
N LEU A 287 1.18 -11.21 2.59
CA LEU A 287 1.26 -11.84 3.91
C LEU A 287 -0.10 -12.36 4.37
N ALA A 288 -1.16 -11.56 4.26
CA ALA A 288 -2.51 -11.99 4.62
C ALA A 288 -3.00 -13.15 3.74
N HIS A 289 -2.68 -13.12 2.44
CA HIS A 289 -2.96 -14.22 1.52
C HIS A 289 -2.25 -15.51 1.94
N ASN A 290 -0.94 -15.43 2.17
CA ASN A 290 -0.10 -16.57 2.49
C ASN A 290 -0.44 -17.17 3.85
N ALA A 291 -0.81 -16.35 4.83
CA ALA A 291 -1.30 -16.79 6.13
C ALA A 291 -2.75 -17.33 6.10
N GLN A 292 -3.40 -17.33 4.93
CA GLN A 292 -4.78 -17.77 4.73
C GLN A 292 -5.80 -17.00 5.60
N LEU A 293 -5.53 -15.73 5.86
CA LEU A 293 -6.47 -14.86 6.56
C LEU A 293 -7.68 -14.57 5.67
N PRO A 294 -8.91 -14.57 6.23
CA PRO A 294 -10.08 -14.14 5.48
C PRO A 294 -9.93 -12.70 4.97
N GLY A 295 -10.26 -12.49 3.69
CA GLY A 295 -10.32 -11.16 3.10
C GLY A 295 -11.58 -10.99 2.25
N LEU A 296 -12.03 -9.75 2.09
CA LEU A 296 -13.18 -9.42 1.25
C LEU A 296 -12.76 -8.61 0.03
N ARG A 297 -12.92 -9.18 -1.16
CA ARG A 297 -12.78 -8.42 -2.42
C ARG A 297 -14.14 -7.85 -2.83
N HIS A 298 -14.22 -6.57 -3.20
CA HIS A 298 -15.42 -5.95 -3.75
C HIS A 298 -15.20 -5.28 -5.12
N ASN A 299 -16.27 -5.09 -5.87
CA ASN A 299 -16.25 -4.42 -7.18
C ASN A 299 -16.57 -2.92 -7.16
N ARG A 300 -16.66 -2.31 -5.97
CA ARG A 300 -16.66 -0.84 -5.80
C ARG A 300 -15.27 -0.29 -6.11
N HIS A 301 -14.90 -0.36 -7.38
CA HIS A 301 -13.61 0.10 -7.88
C HIS A 301 -13.58 1.62 -7.95
N ILE A 302 -12.42 2.20 -7.66
CA ILE A 302 -12.15 3.62 -7.92
C ILE A 302 -11.74 3.81 -9.39
N VAL A 303 -11.78 5.03 -9.89
CA VAL A 303 -11.26 5.38 -11.21
C VAL A 303 -9.87 5.97 -11.04
N ASN A 304 -8.86 5.30 -11.60
CA ASN A 304 -7.46 5.70 -11.56
C ASN A 304 -7.11 6.59 -12.76
N PHE A 305 -6.25 7.61 -12.53
CA PHE A 305 -5.73 8.47 -13.58
C PHE A 305 -4.27 8.88 -13.30
N HIS A 306 -3.51 9.18 -14.34
CA HIS A 306 -2.15 9.70 -14.26
C HIS A 306 -2.17 11.22 -14.23
N THR A 307 -1.44 11.81 -13.27
CA THR A 307 -1.27 13.26 -13.19
C THR A 307 -0.37 13.78 -14.31
N GLU A 308 -0.47 15.08 -14.62
CA GLU A 308 0.34 15.72 -15.67
C GLU A 308 1.84 15.65 -15.38
N GLU A 309 2.25 15.71 -14.10
CA GLU A 309 3.64 15.60 -13.68
C GLU A 309 4.29 14.30 -14.19
N ARG A 310 3.55 13.19 -14.13
CA ARG A 310 4.01 11.87 -14.60
C ARG A 310 4.30 11.84 -16.10
N ARG A 311 3.67 12.74 -16.86
CA ARG A 311 3.83 12.85 -18.33
C ARG A 311 5.03 13.72 -18.74
N THR A 312 5.69 14.39 -17.80
CA THR A 312 6.94 15.12 -18.06
C THR A 312 8.12 14.15 -18.23
N ASP A 313 9.20 14.59 -18.90
CA ASP A 313 10.40 13.76 -19.08
C ASP A 313 11.02 13.35 -17.75
N ALA A 314 11.08 14.28 -16.79
CA ALA A 314 11.60 14.03 -15.44
C ALA A 314 10.70 13.08 -14.64
N GLY A 315 9.38 13.29 -14.69
CA GLY A 315 8.39 12.44 -14.02
C GLY A 315 8.42 11.01 -14.57
N PHE A 316 8.51 10.86 -15.89
CA PHE A 316 8.67 9.57 -16.55
C PHE A 316 9.96 8.86 -16.14
N LEU A 317 11.10 9.54 -16.23
CA LEU A 317 12.39 8.94 -15.85
C LEU A 317 12.37 8.48 -14.39
N ALA A 318 11.89 9.33 -13.49
CA ALA A 318 11.73 8.99 -12.09
C ALA A 318 10.84 7.75 -11.91
N TYR A 319 9.72 7.68 -12.64
CA TYR A 319 8.81 6.55 -12.57
C TYR A 319 9.43 5.23 -13.08
N GLN A 320 10.15 5.25 -14.20
CA GLN A 320 10.84 4.06 -14.73
C GLN A 320 11.99 3.59 -13.82
N VAL A 321 12.66 4.51 -13.13
CA VAL A 321 13.64 4.17 -12.07
C VAL A 321 12.94 3.48 -10.90
N ARG A 322 11.77 3.97 -10.46
CA ARG A 322 10.99 3.32 -9.39
C ARG A 322 10.51 1.92 -9.79
N PHE A 323 10.08 1.75 -11.03
CA PHE A 323 9.72 0.44 -11.57
C PHE A 323 10.92 -0.51 -11.61
N THR A 324 12.09 -0.03 -12.01
CA THR A 324 13.35 -0.81 -11.96
C THR A 324 13.66 -1.25 -10.53
N LYS A 325 13.62 -0.32 -9.56
CA LYS A 325 13.82 -0.63 -8.14
C LYS A 325 12.84 -1.69 -7.64
N PHE A 326 11.57 -1.63 -8.05
CA PHE A 326 10.57 -2.64 -7.72
C PHE A 326 10.95 -4.03 -8.24
N LEU A 327 11.37 -4.13 -9.50
CA LEU A 327 11.78 -5.40 -10.11
C LEU A 327 13.03 -6.00 -9.43
N LEU A 328 13.95 -5.16 -8.97
CA LEU A 328 15.11 -5.59 -8.17
C LEU A 328 14.69 -6.04 -6.76
N ALA A 329 13.86 -5.26 -6.07
CA ALA A 329 13.32 -5.62 -4.75
C ALA A 329 12.52 -6.95 -4.80
N THR A 330 11.86 -7.22 -5.93
CA THR A 330 11.09 -8.45 -6.14
C THR A 330 11.96 -9.72 -6.07
N ALA A 331 13.26 -9.65 -6.39
CA ALA A 331 14.16 -10.79 -6.21
C ALA A 331 14.23 -11.24 -4.73
N TYR A 332 14.30 -10.27 -3.82
CA TYR A 332 14.32 -10.50 -2.39
C TYR A 332 12.93 -10.86 -1.86
N LEU A 333 11.91 -10.09 -2.24
CA LEU A 333 10.53 -10.30 -1.81
C LEU A 333 9.98 -11.67 -2.23
N ASN A 334 10.30 -12.16 -3.43
CA ASN A 334 9.87 -13.49 -3.88
C ASN A 334 10.40 -14.61 -2.98
N THR A 335 11.61 -14.45 -2.41
CA THR A 335 12.14 -15.40 -1.43
C THR A 335 11.33 -15.36 -0.13
N VAL A 336 10.98 -14.17 0.36
CA VAL A 336 10.12 -14.00 1.54
C VAL A 336 8.71 -14.55 1.27
N TYR A 337 8.15 -14.30 0.10
CA TYR A 337 6.84 -14.80 -0.33
C TYR A 337 6.84 -16.32 -0.44
N ALA A 338 7.87 -16.94 -1.03
CA ALA A 338 7.98 -18.40 -1.08
C ALA A 338 7.99 -19.03 0.33
N ARG A 339 8.74 -18.43 1.27
CA ARG A 339 8.80 -18.90 2.66
C ARG A 339 7.49 -18.71 3.42
N THR A 340 6.82 -17.56 3.25
CA THR A 340 5.51 -17.31 3.87
C THR A 340 4.42 -18.20 3.27
N THR A 341 4.42 -18.43 1.95
CA THR A 341 3.53 -19.42 1.31
C THR A 341 3.77 -20.82 1.85
N ALA A 342 5.03 -21.24 2.02
CA ALA A 342 5.36 -22.54 2.58
C ALA A 342 4.95 -22.68 4.06
N ALA A 343 5.05 -21.61 4.84
CA ALA A 343 4.62 -21.57 6.23
C ALA A 343 3.09 -21.63 6.38
N GLY A 344 2.33 -20.99 5.47
CA GLY A 344 0.88 -21.04 5.47
C GLY A 344 0.28 -20.59 6.82
N GLU A 345 -0.63 -21.38 7.36
CA GLU A 345 -1.25 -21.11 8.68
C GLU A 345 -0.26 -21.16 9.85
N ALA A 346 0.95 -21.74 9.70
CA ALA A 346 1.96 -21.72 10.75
C ALA A 346 2.46 -20.30 11.07
N LEU A 347 2.21 -19.34 10.17
CA LEU A 347 2.39 -17.90 10.38
C LEU A 347 1.46 -17.34 11.45
N LEU A 348 0.40 -18.06 11.83
CA LEU A 348 -0.57 -17.62 12.81
C LEU A 348 -0.27 -18.20 14.20
N ASP A 349 -0.48 -17.41 15.24
CA ASP A 349 -0.51 -17.86 16.63
C ASP A 349 -1.83 -18.56 16.98
N THR A 350 -2.00 -18.93 18.25
CA THR A 350 -3.20 -19.62 18.73
C THR A 350 -4.46 -18.77 18.69
N GLU A 351 -4.33 -17.45 18.63
CA GLU A 351 -5.43 -16.49 18.52
C GLU A 351 -5.75 -16.15 17.06
N GLY A 352 -4.94 -16.64 16.11
CA GLY A 352 -5.10 -16.40 14.69
C GLY A 352 -4.42 -15.11 14.22
N HIS A 353 -3.49 -14.56 15.00
CA HIS A 353 -2.73 -13.37 14.64
C HIS A 353 -1.37 -13.71 14.02
N ILE A 354 -0.85 -12.81 13.18
CA ILE A 354 0.44 -12.98 12.52
C ILE A 354 1.58 -12.99 13.55
N LYS A 355 2.45 -14.00 13.48
CA LYS A 355 3.72 -14.07 14.20
C LYS A 355 4.76 -13.18 13.51
N ALA A 356 4.74 -11.89 13.84
CA ALA A 356 5.61 -10.87 13.21
C ALA A 356 7.11 -11.25 13.26
N SER A 357 7.58 -11.84 14.34
CA SER A 357 8.97 -12.28 14.51
C SER A 357 9.42 -13.36 13.50
N VAL A 358 8.50 -14.25 13.11
CA VAL A 358 8.78 -15.26 12.07
C VAL A 358 8.94 -14.59 10.71
N VAL A 359 8.06 -13.65 10.39
CA VAL A 359 8.10 -12.89 9.13
C VAL A 359 9.37 -12.03 9.08
N ALA A 360 9.73 -11.34 10.16
CA ALA A 360 10.97 -10.57 10.26
C ALA A 360 12.21 -11.47 10.03
N GLY A 361 12.21 -12.70 10.55
CA GLY A 361 13.25 -13.68 10.28
C GLY A 361 13.40 -13.99 8.79
N PHE A 362 12.30 -14.19 8.07
CA PHE A 362 12.35 -14.42 6.61
C PHE A 362 12.88 -13.20 5.84
N VAL A 363 12.53 -11.98 6.26
CA VAL A 363 13.06 -10.75 5.66
C VAL A 363 14.57 -10.64 5.92
N ARG A 364 15.04 -10.86 7.16
CA ARG A 364 16.48 -10.84 7.49
C ARG A 364 17.27 -11.83 6.65
N ASP A 365 16.79 -13.07 6.55
CA ASP A 365 17.46 -14.10 5.75
C ASP A 365 17.52 -13.75 4.26
N SER A 366 16.61 -12.91 3.75
CA SER A 366 16.65 -12.46 2.35
C SER A 366 17.79 -11.48 2.07
N VAL A 367 18.28 -10.73 3.07
CA VAL A 367 19.35 -9.72 2.90
C VAL A 367 20.69 -10.35 2.52
N ASP A 368 20.90 -11.62 2.89
CA ASP A 368 22.13 -12.37 2.66
C ASP A 368 22.13 -13.17 1.34
N LEU A 369 21.08 -13.02 0.51
CA LEU A 369 21.05 -13.61 -0.82
C LEU A 369 22.19 -13.07 -1.68
N ASP A 370 22.77 -13.94 -2.51
CA ASP A 370 23.78 -13.50 -3.47
C ASP A 370 23.18 -12.58 -4.53
N ARG A 371 24.04 -11.74 -5.13
CA ARG A 371 23.60 -10.68 -6.05
C ARG A 371 23.35 -11.17 -7.47
N THR A 372 23.48 -12.46 -7.77
CA THR A 372 23.39 -12.98 -9.15
C THR A 372 22.05 -12.64 -9.78
N GLU A 373 20.95 -12.88 -9.06
CA GLU A 373 19.61 -12.64 -9.58
C GLU A 373 19.29 -11.14 -9.75
N PRO A 374 19.53 -10.24 -8.77
CA PRO A 374 19.40 -8.80 -9.00
C PRO A 374 20.28 -8.26 -10.15
N VAL A 375 21.51 -8.76 -10.30
CA VAL A 375 22.41 -8.39 -11.40
C VAL A 375 21.81 -8.81 -12.75
N HIS A 376 21.34 -10.05 -12.86
CA HIS A 376 20.71 -10.56 -14.06
C HIS A 376 19.45 -9.76 -14.43
N ARG A 377 18.59 -9.47 -13.45
CA ARG A 377 17.40 -8.62 -13.67
C ARG A 377 17.77 -7.25 -14.21
N LEU A 378 18.80 -6.61 -13.66
CA LEU A 378 19.23 -5.30 -14.13
C LEU A 378 19.75 -5.35 -15.57
N ASP A 379 20.46 -6.41 -15.96
CA ASP A 379 20.91 -6.63 -17.34
C ASP A 379 19.71 -6.77 -18.30
N VAL A 380 18.70 -7.54 -17.89
CA VAL A 380 17.46 -7.72 -18.66
C VAL A 380 16.73 -6.38 -18.83
N ILE A 381 16.59 -5.62 -17.73
CA ILE A 381 15.90 -4.32 -17.73
C ILE A 381 16.63 -3.30 -18.62
N GLU A 382 17.96 -3.21 -18.50
CA GLU A 382 18.76 -2.30 -19.34
C GLU A 382 18.64 -2.68 -20.82
N GLY A 383 18.78 -3.97 -21.14
CA GLY A 383 18.63 -4.50 -22.49
C GLY A 383 17.26 -4.18 -23.08
N ALA A 384 16.19 -4.40 -22.32
CA ALA A 384 14.82 -4.06 -22.69
C ALA A 384 14.65 -2.57 -23.03
N TYR A 385 15.10 -1.67 -22.16
CA TYR A 385 15.01 -0.23 -22.41
C TYR A 385 15.85 0.23 -23.61
N ARG A 386 17.02 -0.39 -23.85
CA ARG A 386 17.82 -0.11 -25.04
C ARG A 386 17.12 -0.54 -26.34
N ARG A 387 16.40 -1.68 -26.33
CA ARG A 387 15.63 -2.14 -27.50
C ARG A 387 14.46 -1.23 -27.84
N LEU A 388 13.76 -0.70 -26.82
CA LEU A 388 12.66 0.26 -27.03
C LEU A 388 13.14 1.57 -27.66
N GLY A 389 14.37 2.00 -27.34
CA GLY A 389 14.97 3.21 -27.92
C GLY A 389 14.36 4.52 -27.42
N GLY A 390 14.71 5.63 -28.08
CA GLY A 390 14.16 6.97 -27.78
C GLY A 390 14.36 7.37 -26.31
N ARG A 391 13.29 7.82 -25.65
CA ARG A 391 13.30 8.20 -24.21
C ARG A 391 13.72 7.04 -23.29
N TYR A 392 13.52 5.79 -23.70
CA TYR A 392 13.93 4.61 -22.92
C TYR A 392 15.45 4.39 -22.96
N THR A 393 16.16 4.84 -24.00
CA THR A 393 17.64 4.83 -24.00
C THR A 393 18.19 5.71 -22.88
N THR A 394 17.59 6.87 -22.63
CA THR A 394 17.96 7.74 -21.49
C THR A 394 17.73 7.04 -20.14
N VAL A 395 16.66 6.25 -20.03
CA VAL A 395 16.43 5.40 -18.84
C VAL A 395 17.56 4.39 -18.71
N ALA A 396 17.87 3.63 -19.78
CA ALA A 396 18.94 2.62 -19.76
C ALA A 396 20.30 3.21 -19.37
N ASP A 397 20.66 4.37 -19.92
CA ASP A 397 21.92 5.05 -19.58
C ASP A 397 21.93 5.50 -18.10
N THR A 398 20.81 6.01 -17.60
CA THR A 398 20.66 6.35 -16.17
C THR A 398 20.81 5.12 -15.26
N LEU A 399 20.28 3.96 -15.68
CA LEU A 399 20.41 2.71 -14.92
C LEU A 399 21.85 2.20 -14.93
N ALA A 400 22.54 2.27 -16.08
CA ALA A 400 23.94 1.87 -16.22
C ALA A 400 24.84 2.71 -15.30
N ASP A 401 24.65 4.04 -15.29
CA ASP A 401 25.41 4.96 -14.44
C ASP A 401 25.18 4.71 -12.94
N ARG A 402 23.97 4.27 -12.57
CA ARG A 402 23.57 4.03 -11.17
C ARG A 402 23.64 2.57 -10.76
N ARG A 403 24.17 1.68 -11.60
CA ARG A 403 24.10 0.22 -11.41
C ARG A 403 24.56 -0.27 -10.04
N PRO A 404 25.78 0.06 -9.54
CA PRO A 404 26.22 -0.41 -8.22
C PRO A 404 25.26 0.05 -7.11
N ARG A 405 24.85 1.32 -7.17
CA ARG A 405 23.95 1.94 -6.20
C ARG A 405 22.57 1.31 -6.20
N LEU A 406 21.99 0.99 -7.36
CA LEU A 406 20.66 0.37 -7.43
C LEU A 406 20.64 -1.04 -6.82
N LEU A 407 21.73 -1.80 -7.01
CA LEU A 407 21.90 -3.13 -6.42
C LEU A 407 22.09 -3.05 -4.89
N ASP A 408 22.84 -2.06 -4.41
CA ASP A 408 23.00 -1.79 -2.98
C ASP A 408 21.66 -1.36 -2.37
N GLU A 409 20.97 -0.38 -2.97
CA GLU A 409 19.68 0.12 -2.48
C GLU A 409 18.62 -1.01 -2.39
N ALA A 410 18.54 -1.92 -3.37
CA ALA A 410 17.55 -3.01 -3.31
C ALA A 410 17.77 -3.96 -2.11
N ARG A 411 19.04 -4.22 -1.74
CA ARG A 411 19.37 -5.01 -0.55
C ARG A 411 19.14 -4.21 0.73
N ASP A 412 19.59 -2.96 0.75
CA ASP A 412 19.52 -2.10 1.93
C ASP A 412 18.06 -1.76 2.26
N ASP A 413 17.18 -1.61 1.26
CA ASP A 413 15.74 -1.44 1.45
C ASP A 413 15.12 -2.65 2.21
N MET A 414 15.64 -3.87 2.01
CA MET A 414 15.21 -5.07 2.75
C MET A 414 15.79 -5.12 4.17
N ALA A 415 17.04 -4.67 4.34
CA ALA A 415 17.65 -4.56 5.67
C ALA A 415 16.92 -3.50 6.52
N ASP A 416 16.54 -2.39 5.92
CA ASP A 416 15.76 -1.33 6.54
C ASP A 416 14.35 -1.80 6.88
N PHE A 417 13.73 -2.61 6.01
CA PHE A 417 12.46 -3.22 6.33
C PHE A 417 12.56 -4.15 7.54
N ALA A 418 13.58 -5.02 7.61
CA ALA A 418 13.82 -5.89 8.77
C ALA A 418 14.02 -5.07 10.06
N LEU A 419 14.84 -4.00 10.01
CA LEU A 419 15.06 -3.11 11.14
C LEU A 419 13.78 -2.45 11.64
N LEU A 420 12.89 -2.05 10.72
CA LEU A 420 11.59 -1.49 11.07
C LEU A 420 10.68 -2.55 11.72
N MET A 421 10.66 -3.78 11.19
CA MET A 421 9.88 -4.88 11.78
C MET A 421 10.30 -5.18 13.21
N ASP A 422 11.60 -5.15 13.52
CA ASP A 422 12.13 -5.42 14.86
C ASP A 422 11.67 -4.39 15.91
N HIS A 423 11.29 -3.17 15.49
CA HIS A 423 10.82 -2.10 16.38
C HIS A 423 9.30 -1.85 16.29
N TRP A 424 8.59 -2.48 15.35
CA TRP A 424 7.23 -2.10 15.01
C TRP A 424 6.23 -2.28 16.17
N GLU A 425 6.33 -3.39 16.90
CA GLU A 425 5.46 -3.65 18.06
C GLU A 425 5.61 -2.55 19.12
N ALA A 426 6.86 -2.17 19.44
CA ALA A 426 7.13 -1.09 20.39
C ALA A 426 6.64 0.28 19.88
N LEU A 427 6.78 0.57 18.59
CA LEU A 427 6.29 1.80 17.96
C LEU A 427 4.76 1.88 18.03
N THR A 428 4.06 0.81 17.70
CA THR A 428 2.59 0.78 17.72
C THR A 428 2.04 0.90 19.14
N GLY A 429 2.66 0.24 20.12
CA GLY A 429 2.34 0.40 21.54
C GLY A 429 2.55 1.83 22.03
N ALA A 430 3.74 2.40 21.79
CA ALA A 430 4.05 3.78 22.14
C ALA A 430 3.12 4.80 21.47
N SER A 431 2.71 4.51 20.23
CA SER A 431 1.75 5.32 19.49
C SER A 431 0.36 5.32 20.15
N ALA A 432 -0.13 4.15 20.56
CA ALA A 432 -1.40 4.03 21.27
C ALA A 432 -1.37 4.76 22.64
N GLU A 433 -0.22 4.73 23.34
CA GLU A 433 -0.02 5.44 24.61
C GLU A 433 0.16 6.96 24.47
N ALA A 434 0.78 7.41 23.38
CA ALA A 434 0.92 8.84 23.08
C ALA A 434 -0.45 9.47 22.83
N GLY A 435 -1.31 8.77 22.10
CA GLY A 435 -2.50 9.37 21.53
C GLY A 435 -2.13 10.41 20.48
N LEU A 436 -3.15 10.95 19.79
CA LEU A 436 -2.95 12.13 18.94
C LEU A 436 -3.45 13.35 19.72
N ALA A 437 -2.56 14.31 19.97
CA ALA A 437 -2.98 15.59 20.54
C ALA A 437 -3.89 16.28 19.53
N VAL A 438 -5.20 16.25 19.79
CA VAL A 438 -6.19 16.92 18.94
C VAL A 438 -6.09 18.42 19.23
N THR A 439 -5.33 19.14 18.41
CA THR A 439 -5.50 20.59 18.30
C THR A 439 -6.83 20.81 17.56
N GLY A 440 -7.87 21.11 18.32
CA GLY A 440 -9.23 21.33 17.81
C GLY A 440 -9.43 22.69 17.16
#